data_AF-A0A840AU78-F1
#
_entry.id   AF-A0A840AU78-F1
#
_cell.length_a   1.000
_cell.length_b   1.000
_cell.length_c   1.000
_cell.angle_alpha   90.00
_cell.angle_beta   90.00
_cell.angle_gamma   90.00
#
_symmetry.space_group_name_H-M   'P 1'
#
loop_
_entity.id
_entity.type
_entity.pdbx_description
1 polymer ?
#
loop_
_entity_poly.entity_id
_entity_poly.type
_entity_poly.pdbx_seq_one_letter_code
_entity_poly.pdbx_strand_id
1 'polypeptide(L)'
;MAGLSTGRRRLLSILSRSVLVFPAFCAGIGVRSWATEDRTDGGDTLERLLTNIEGARSVNSASDAIAMKELLETFIRRWCNSDYPPTPVSAAELADVERHLDFLMPSDYRSGILTSGLPRPGIKLLHSIVDHEIPIADVSNFHSPSEIIDNTEGWQPAGLPKSAVAFASDCMGNQFYFDRLEGSSSRVWLFDHDFETVKPVGTNFSAWIEAFNSLPDAMSED
;
A
#
# COMPACT_ATOMS: atom_id res chain seq x y z
N MET A 1 22.76 19.96 54.08
CA MET A 1 23.64 19.34 53.07
C MET A 1 22.89 19.43 51.75
N ALA A 2 23.04 20.49 50.94
CA ALA A 2 24.13 20.74 49.96
C ALA A 2 24.42 19.48 49.10
N GLY A 3 24.35 19.48 47.77
CA GLY A 3 24.54 20.60 46.84
C GLY A 3 23.88 20.46 45.46
N LEU A 4 23.94 21.60 44.75
CA LEU A 4 23.56 21.88 43.37
C LEU A 4 24.56 21.30 42.36
N SER A 5 24.14 21.04 41.11
CA SER A 5 24.89 21.48 39.91
C SER A 5 24.11 21.30 38.59
N THR A 6 23.58 22.42 38.11
CA THR A 6 23.59 22.99 36.75
C THR A 6 24.26 22.21 35.60
N GLY A 7 23.63 22.23 34.42
CA GLY A 7 24.28 21.83 33.15
C GLY A 7 23.48 22.07 31.86
N ARG A 8 23.14 23.32 31.54
CA ARG A 8 22.72 23.73 30.18
C ARG A 8 23.90 23.59 29.20
N ARG A 9 23.69 22.99 28.02
CA ARG A 9 24.45 23.32 26.80
C ARG A 9 23.54 23.38 25.58
N ARG A 10 23.36 24.60 25.08
CA ARG A 10 23.05 24.89 23.67
C ARG A 10 24.33 24.67 22.87
N LEU A 11 24.21 24.11 21.67
CA LEU A 11 25.19 24.32 20.60
C LEU A 11 24.42 24.53 19.29
N LEU A 12 24.53 25.78 18.83
CA LEU A 12 24.25 26.20 17.47
C LEU A 12 25.28 25.57 16.52
N SER A 13 24.85 25.14 15.35
CA SER A 13 25.65 25.25 14.13
C SER A 13 24.82 25.92 13.05
N ILE A 14 25.38 27.01 12.53
CA ILE A 14 24.92 27.81 11.40
C ILE A 14 25.86 27.47 10.23
N LEU A 15 25.37 27.72 9.01
CA LEU A 15 26.09 27.84 7.73
C LEU A 15 26.26 26.50 7.00
N SER A 16 26.16 26.40 5.69
CA SER A 16 25.83 27.31 4.58
C SER A 16 26.04 26.44 3.32
N ARG A 17 25.19 26.58 2.31
CA ARG A 17 25.60 26.76 0.89
C ARG A 17 24.43 26.48 -0.05
N SER A 18 23.90 27.57 -0.58
CA SER A 18 23.31 27.61 -1.90
C SER A 18 24.35 27.23 -2.95
N VAL A 19 23.99 26.35 -3.88
CA VAL A 19 24.60 26.29 -5.22
C VAL A 19 23.49 25.97 -6.22
N LEU A 20 22.99 27.01 -6.89
CA LEU A 20 22.34 26.91 -8.20
C LEU A 20 23.45 26.99 -9.24
N VAL A 21 23.60 25.96 -10.08
CA VAL A 21 24.29 26.09 -11.38
C VAL A 21 23.48 25.31 -12.42
N PHE A 22 22.67 26.05 -13.17
CA PHE A 22 22.20 25.65 -14.50
C PHE A 22 23.31 26.01 -15.50
N PRO A 23 23.74 25.12 -16.41
CA PRO A 23 24.42 25.54 -17.60
C PRO A 23 23.41 25.99 -18.66
N ALA A 24 23.49 27.28 -18.98
CA ALA A 24 23.03 27.82 -20.25
C ALA A 24 23.97 27.33 -21.37
N PHE A 25 23.40 26.83 -22.47
CA PHE A 25 24.13 26.65 -23.73
C PHE A 25 23.46 27.50 -24.80
N CYS A 26 24.14 28.58 -25.19
CA CYS A 26 23.82 29.44 -26.32
C CYS A 26 24.95 29.34 -27.36
N ALA A 27 24.57 29.05 -28.61
CA ALA A 27 25.20 29.34 -29.91
C ALA A 27 24.84 28.18 -30.85
N GLY A 28 24.21 28.33 -32.01
CA GLY A 28 24.19 29.44 -32.96
C GLY A 28 24.56 28.85 -34.33
N ILE A 29 23.87 29.33 -35.39
CA ILE A 29 24.12 29.16 -36.84
C ILE A 29 23.06 28.32 -37.57
N GLY A 30 22.37 28.98 -38.51
CA GLY A 30 21.75 28.30 -39.66
C GLY A 30 20.37 28.81 -40.06
N VAL A 31 20.22 30.09 -40.40
CA VAL A 31 19.06 30.54 -41.18
C VAL A 31 19.17 29.95 -42.58
N ARG A 32 18.30 28.99 -42.92
CA ARG A 32 17.96 28.67 -44.30
C ARG A 32 16.44 28.65 -44.45
N SER A 33 15.97 29.69 -45.13
CA SER A 33 14.63 29.79 -45.69
C SER A 33 14.47 28.77 -46.82
N TRP A 34 13.49 27.88 -46.68
CA TRP A 34 12.80 27.23 -47.79
C TRP A 34 11.31 27.30 -47.48
N ALA A 35 10.57 27.98 -48.35
CA ALA A 35 9.12 28.07 -48.28
C ALA A 35 8.48 26.87 -48.99
N THR A 36 7.29 26.55 -48.50
CA THR A 36 6.22 25.73 -49.10
C THR A 36 6.50 24.26 -49.32
N GLU A 37 6.02 23.43 -48.39
CA GLU A 37 5.13 22.31 -48.73
C GLU A 37 4.37 21.82 -47.49
N ASP A 38 3.06 21.71 -47.73
CA ASP A 38 1.99 20.93 -47.12
C ASP A 38 1.68 20.91 -45.62
N ARG A 39 0.36 21.03 -45.40
CA ARG A 39 -0.38 20.94 -44.15
C ARG A 39 -0.82 19.48 -43.98
N THR A 40 -1.04 19.05 -42.73
CA THR A 40 -1.45 17.70 -42.26
C THR A 40 -0.26 16.72 -42.21
N ASP A 41 0.24 16.28 -41.05
CA ASP A 41 -0.31 15.12 -40.32
C ASP A 41 0.42 14.92 -38.96
N GLY A 42 0.64 16.00 -38.19
CA GLY A 42 1.39 15.94 -36.91
C GLY A 42 0.54 15.57 -35.68
N GLY A 43 -0.79 15.77 -35.77
CA GLY A 43 -1.71 15.51 -34.66
C GLY A 43 -2.10 14.03 -34.53
N ASP A 44 -2.19 13.31 -35.65
CA ASP A 44 -2.66 11.92 -35.67
C ASP A 44 -1.65 10.95 -35.04
N THR A 45 -0.35 11.27 -35.10
CA THR A 45 0.70 10.41 -34.54
C THR A 45 0.77 10.49 -33.01
N LEU A 46 0.58 11.68 -32.41
CA LEU A 46 0.60 11.83 -30.95
C LEU A 46 -0.67 11.28 -30.30
N GLU A 47 -1.85 11.52 -30.90
CA GLU A 47 -3.12 10.94 -30.43
C GLU A 47 -3.09 9.40 -30.51
N ARG A 48 -2.51 8.83 -31.58
CA ARG A 48 -2.29 7.38 -31.69
C ARG A 48 -1.32 6.84 -30.64
N LEU A 49 -0.23 7.56 -30.35
CA LEU A 49 0.72 7.15 -29.31
C LEU A 49 0.11 7.21 -27.92
N LEU A 50 -0.64 8.27 -27.59
CA LEU A 50 -1.35 8.39 -26.33
C LEU A 50 -2.42 7.30 -26.19
N THR A 51 -3.23 7.06 -27.22
CA THR A 51 -4.24 5.99 -27.25
C THR A 51 -3.60 4.61 -27.07
N ASN A 52 -2.44 4.35 -27.69
CA ASN A 52 -1.72 3.08 -27.55
C ASN A 52 -1.13 2.91 -26.14
N ILE A 53 -0.61 3.98 -25.52
CA ILE A 53 -0.10 3.96 -24.15
C ILE A 53 -1.24 3.74 -23.16
N GLU A 54 -2.37 4.42 -23.34
CA GLU A 54 -3.57 4.24 -22.51
C GLU A 54 -4.16 2.84 -22.67
N GLY A 55 -4.22 2.32 -23.89
CA GLY A 55 -4.61 0.95 -24.19
C GLY A 55 -3.69 -0.08 -23.52
N ALA A 56 -2.38 0.08 -23.62
CA ALA A 56 -1.41 -0.80 -22.96
C ALA A 56 -1.49 -0.72 -21.43
N ARG A 57 -1.68 0.49 -20.87
CA ARG A 57 -1.86 0.69 -19.42
C ARG A 57 -3.17 0.06 -18.91
N SER A 58 -4.25 0.16 -19.70
CA SER A 58 -5.54 -0.45 -19.39
C SER A 58 -5.47 -1.98 -19.40
N VAL A 59 -4.80 -2.57 -20.39
CA VAL A 59 -4.61 -4.03 -20.48
C VAL A 59 -3.75 -4.55 -19.33
N ASN A 60 -2.67 -3.85 -18.97
CA ASN A 60 -1.84 -4.22 -17.82
C ASN A 60 -2.64 -4.16 -16.52
N SER A 61 -3.43 -3.10 -16.32
CA SER A 61 -4.30 -2.97 -15.14
C SER A 61 -5.36 -4.08 -15.04
N ALA A 62 -5.91 -4.56 -16.16
CA ALA A 62 -6.87 -5.66 -16.16
C ALA A 62 -6.19 -7.00 -15.84
N SER A 63 -5.01 -7.24 -16.40
CA SER A 63 -4.18 -8.42 -16.08
C SER A 63 -3.80 -8.44 -14.61
N ASP A 64 -3.39 -7.29 -14.05
CA ASP A 64 -3.02 -7.15 -12.64
C ASP A 64 -4.21 -7.41 -11.72
N ALA A 65 -5.41 -6.93 -12.09
CA ALA A 65 -6.63 -7.18 -11.34
C ALA A 65 -7.02 -8.67 -11.33
N ILE A 66 -6.86 -9.38 -12.47
CA ILE A 66 -7.09 -10.83 -12.55
C ILE A 66 -6.09 -11.58 -11.66
N ALA A 67 -4.81 -11.23 -11.75
CA ALA A 67 -3.76 -11.86 -10.94
C ALA A 67 -4.03 -11.65 -9.43
N MET A 68 -4.41 -10.43 -9.04
CA MET A 68 -4.75 -10.14 -7.64
C MET A 68 -5.99 -10.91 -7.17
N LYS A 69 -7.02 -11.02 -8.02
CA LYS A 69 -8.21 -11.81 -7.73
C LYS A 69 -7.84 -13.27 -7.45
N GLU A 70 -7.07 -13.91 -8.33
CA GLU A 70 -6.64 -15.30 -8.19
C GLU A 70 -5.79 -15.53 -6.92
N LEU A 71 -4.93 -14.56 -6.61
CA LEU A 71 -4.08 -14.59 -5.42
C LEU A 71 -4.91 -14.52 -4.13
N LEU A 72 -5.90 -13.63 -4.09
CA LEU A 72 -6.78 -13.50 -2.92
C LEU A 72 -7.76 -14.67 -2.80
N GLU A 73 -8.26 -15.20 -3.92
CA GLU A 73 -9.08 -16.43 -3.93
C GLU A 73 -8.29 -17.64 -3.44
N THR A 74 -6.98 -17.69 -3.73
CA THR A 74 -6.08 -18.70 -3.15
C THR A 74 -5.93 -18.54 -1.65
N PHE A 75 -5.74 -17.31 -1.18
CA PHE A 75 -5.70 -17.04 0.26
C PHE A 75 -6.99 -17.46 0.95
N ILE A 76 -8.15 -17.06 0.40
CA ILE A 76 -9.47 -17.40 0.92
C ILE A 76 -9.64 -18.93 1.00
N ARG A 77 -9.33 -19.64 -0.07
CA ARG A 77 -9.46 -21.11 -0.13
C ARG A 77 -8.55 -21.82 0.88
N ARG A 78 -7.32 -21.33 1.09
CA ARG A 78 -6.35 -21.98 1.97
C ARG A 78 -6.65 -21.74 3.44
N TRP A 79 -7.04 -20.51 3.77
CA TRP A 79 -6.97 -19.99 5.13
C TRP A 79 -8.31 -19.58 5.73
N CYS A 80 -9.36 -19.38 4.92
CA CYS A 80 -10.69 -19.04 5.41
C CYS A 80 -11.58 -20.29 5.52
N ASN A 81 -12.58 -20.22 6.40
CA ASN A 81 -13.58 -21.29 6.53
C ASN A 81 -14.62 -21.16 5.41
N SER A 82 -14.92 -22.26 4.71
CA SER A 82 -15.92 -22.30 3.62
C SER A 82 -17.34 -21.93 4.08
N ASP A 83 -17.67 -22.15 5.35
CA ASP A 83 -18.97 -21.83 5.92
C ASP A 83 -19.15 -20.32 6.18
N TYR A 84 -18.04 -19.56 6.17
CA TYR A 84 -18.00 -18.13 6.41
C TYR A 84 -17.37 -17.44 5.19
N PRO A 85 -18.16 -17.23 4.11
CA PRO A 85 -17.64 -16.65 2.88
C PRO A 85 -17.11 -15.22 3.12
N PRO A 86 -16.23 -14.73 2.24
CA PRO A 86 -15.74 -13.36 2.28
C PRO A 86 -16.87 -12.34 2.33
N THR A 87 -16.68 -11.26 3.08
CA THR A 87 -17.66 -10.18 3.16
C THR A 87 -17.60 -9.34 1.88
N PRO A 88 -18.68 -9.22 1.09
CA PRO A 88 -18.67 -8.35 -0.08
C PRO A 88 -18.43 -6.88 0.33
N VAL A 89 -17.68 -6.14 -0.49
CA VAL A 89 -17.44 -4.72 -0.30
C VAL A 89 -17.96 -3.97 -1.53
N SER A 90 -18.76 -2.93 -1.34
CA SER A 90 -19.18 -2.10 -2.45
C SER A 90 -18.11 -1.06 -2.81
N ALA A 91 -18.02 -0.75 -4.11
CA ALA A 91 -17.14 0.32 -4.58
C ALA A 91 -17.52 1.70 -4.03
N ALA A 92 -18.80 1.90 -3.69
CA ALA A 92 -19.30 3.14 -3.10
C ALA A 92 -18.83 3.30 -1.65
N GLU A 93 -18.97 2.27 -0.81
CA GLU A 93 -18.49 2.30 0.57
C GLU A 93 -16.98 2.52 0.63
N LEU A 94 -16.21 1.85 -0.23
CA LEU A 94 -14.77 2.05 -0.29
C LEU A 94 -14.41 3.48 -0.73
N ALA A 95 -15.13 4.04 -1.71
CA ALA A 95 -14.92 5.43 -2.14
C ALA A 95 -15.29 6.45 -1.05
N ASP A 96 -16.24 6.13 -0.16
CA ASP A 96 -16.58 6.96 0.98
C ASP A 96 -15.47 6.94 2.03
N VAL A 97 -14.84 5.78 2.28
CA VAL A 97 -13.65 5.67 3.14
C VAL A 97 -12.48 6.49 2.57
N GLU A 98 -12.22 6.35 1.27
CA GLU A 98 -11.14 7.09 0.61
C GLU A 98 -11.33 8.61 0.72
N ARG A 99 -12.57 9.08 0.59
CA ARG A 99 -12.92 10.49 0.75
C ARG A 99 -12.81 10.95 2.20
N HIS A 100 -13.26 10.13 3.14
CA HIS A 100 -13.22 10.44 4.57
C HIS A 100 -11.78 10.57 5.08
N LEU A 101 -10.91 9.65 4.64
CA LEU A 101 -9.52 9.61 5.07
C LEU A 101 -8.56 10.44 4.20
N ASP A 102 -9.07 11.08 3.14
CA ASP A 102 -8.28 11.80 2.12
C ASP A 102 -7.12 10.93 1.59
N PHE A 103 -7.45 9.70 1.21
CA PHE A 103 -6.49 8.69 0.78
C PHE A 103 -7.10 7.76 -0.25
N LEU A 104 -6.43 7.55 -1.38
CA LEU A 104 -6.82 6.52 -2.35
C LEU A 104 -6.20 5.19 -1.95
N MET A 105 -7.02 4.15 -1.86
CA MET A 105 -6.50 2.82 -1.54
C MET A 105 -5.62 2.31 -2.68
N PRO A 106 -4.57 1.52 -2.38
CA PRO A 106 -3.77 0.85 -3.39
C PRO A 106 -4.63 0.06 -4.39
N SER A 107 -4.27 0.11 -5.67
CA SER A 107 -5.06 -0.50 -6.74
C SER A 107 -5.16 -2.02 -6.64
N ASP A 108 -4.10 -2.67 -6.15
CA ASP A 108 -4.06 -4.10 -5.85
C ASP A 108 -5.03 -4.44 -4.72
N TYR A 109 -4.97 -3.73 -3.59
CA TYR A 109 -5.93 -3.89 -2.49
C TYR A 109 -7.37 -3.71 -2.98
N ARG A 110 -7.65 -2.58 -3.66
CA ARG A 110 -8.97 -2.25 -4.19
C ARG A 110 -9.50 -3.34 -5.13
N SER A 111 -8.68 -3.77 -6.09
CA SER A 111 -9.10 -4.80 -7.05
C SER A 111 -9.42 -6.11 -6.33
N GLY A 112 -8.57 -6.54 -5.40
CA GLY A 112 -8.77 -7.78 -4.66
C GLY A 112 -10.07 -7.79 -3.86
N ILE A 113 -10.30 -6.78 -3.00
CA ILE A 113 -11.47 -6.79 -2.10
C ILE A 113 -12.79 -6.55 -2.83
N LEU A 114 -12.79 -5.79 -3.94
CA LEU A 114 -14.01 -5.55 -4.71
C LEU A 114 -14.42 -6.78 -5.53
N THR A 115 -13.47 -7.61 -5.97
CA THR A 115 -13.78 -8.83 -6.72
C THR A 115 -14.05 -10.03 -5.82
N SER A 116 -13.28 -10.19 -4.75
CA SER A 116 -13.28 -11.42 -3.94
C SER A 116 -13.90 -11.24 -2.56
N GLY A 117 -14.20 -10.00 -2.15
CA GLY A 117 -14.63 -9.68 -0.79
C GLY A 117 -13.48 -9.67 0.22
N LEU A 118 -13.80 -9.29 1.46
CA LEU A 118 -12.87 -9.31 2.59
C LEU A 118 -12.70 -10.73 3.11
N PRO A 119 -11.49 -11.30 3.09
CA PRO A 119 -11.23 -12.62 3.67
C PRO A 119 -11.54 -12.66 5.16
N ARG A 120 -11.87 -13.84 5.65
CA ARG A 120 -12.06 -14.13 7.08
C ARG A 120 -11.11 -15.25 7.50
N PRO A 121 -9.82 -14.93 7.74
CA PRO A 121 -8.83 -15.91 8.12
C PRO A 121 -9.28 -16.70 9.35
N GLY A 122 -9.16 -18.02 9.28
CA GLY A 122 -9.47 -18.90 10.39
C GLY A 122 -8.23 -19.32 11.17
N ILE A 123 -8.46 -20.09 12.23
CA ILE A 123 -7.41 -20.62 13.10
C ILE A 123 -6.35 -21.44 12.34
N LYS A 124 -6.69 -22.02 11.20
CA LYS A 124 -5.76 -22.79 10.34
C LYS A 124 -4.54 -21.97 9.91
N LEU A 125 -4.71 -20.67 9.63
CA LEU A 125 -3.59 -19.79 9.30
C LEU A 125 -2.66 -19.65 10.50
N LEU A 126 -3.23 -19.39 11.68
CA LEU A 126 -2.46 -19.24 12.91
C LEU A 126 -1.69 -20.53 13.24
N HIS A 127 -2.33 -21.70 13.12
CA HIS A 127 -1.65 -22.99 13.30
C HIS A 127 -0.49 -23.16 12.33
N SER A 128 -0.68 -22.89 11.03
CA SER A 128 0.41 -22.94 10.04
C SER A 128 1.61 -22.06 10.41
N ILE A 129 1.36 -20.86 10.95
CA ILE A 129 2.44 -19.95 11.37
C ILE A 129 3.14 -20.48 12.63
N VAL A 130 2.37 -20.91 13.63
CA VAL A 130 2.89 -21.34 14.93
C VAL A 130 3.60 -22.70 14.85
N ASP A 131 2.99 -23.69 14.21
CA ASP A 131 3.52 -25.06 14.10
C ASP A 131 4.86 -25.11 13.35
N HIS A 132 5.07 -24.18 12.42
CA HIS A 132 6.28 -24.09 11.61
C HIS A 132 7.23 -22.97 12.04
N GLU A 133 6.94 -22.30 13.17
CA GLU A 133 7.74 -21.20 13.75
C GLU A 133 8.10 -20.10 12.72
N ILE A 134 7.16 -19.76 11.84
CA ILE A 134 7.40 -18.82 10.75
C ILE A 134 7.31 -17.38 11.28
N PRO A 135 8.33 -16.52 11.07
CA PRO A 135 8.37 -15.17 11.64
C PRO A 135 7.54 -14.15 10.84
N ILE A 136 6.30 -14.52 10.50
CA ILE A 136 5.29 -13.65 9.89
C ILE A 136 4.21 -13.35 10.93
N ALA A 137 3.76 -12.10 11.02
CA ALA A 137 2.61 -11.78 11.86
C ALA A 137 1.35 -12.38 11.23
N ASP A 138 0.49 -13.00 12.04
CA ASP A 138 -0.78 -13.50 11.54
C ASP A 138 -1.68 -12.34 11.08
N VAL A 139 -2.63 -12.62 10.21
CA VAL A 139 -3.74 -11.73 9.94
C VAL A 139 -5.00 -12.41 10.42
N SER A 140 -5.72 -11.77 11.32
CA SER A 140 -6.93 -12.31 11.94
C SER A 140 -8.19 -11.65 11.39
N ASN A 141 -8.13 -10.37 11.07
CA ASN A 141 -9.27 -9.61 10.59
C ASN A 141 -8.87 -8.67 9.44
N PHE A 142 -9.64 -8.70 8.36
CA PHE A 142 -9.63 -7.65 7.33
C PHE A 142 -10.77 -6.69 7.62
N HIS A 143 -10.47 -5.40 7.76
CA HIS A 143 -11.44 -4.41 8.18
C HIS A 143 -12.47 -4.13 7.08
N SER A 144 -13.74 -4.14 7.48
CA SER A 144 -14.82 -3.55 6.70
C SER A 144 -14.59 -2.05 6.48
N PRO A 145 -15.25 -1.43 5.48
CA PRO A 145 -15.09 0.01 5.22
C PRO A 145 -15.27 0.89 6.47
N SER A 146 -16.26 0.61 7.33
CA SER A 146 -16.44 1.33 8.59
C SER A 146 -15.30 1.08 9.57
N GLU A 147 -14.86 -0.18 9.71
CA GLU A 147 -13.75 -0.55 10.60
C GLU A 147 -12.42 0.08 10.16
N ILE A 148 -12.21 0.30 8.87
CA ILE A 148 -11.01 1.02 8.38
C ILE A 148 -10.95 2.42 8.99
N ILE A 149 -12.07 3.15 8.99
CA ILE A 149 -12.15 4.49 9.59
C ILE A 149 -11.95 4.38 11.11
N ASP A 150 -12.75 3.53 11.76
CA ASP A 150 -12.75 3.39 13.22
C ASP A 150 -11.37 3.00 13.77
N ASN A 151 -10.68 2.04 13.13
CA ASN A 151 -9.35 1.62 13.56
C ASN A 151 -8.29 2.67 13.19
N THR A 152 -8.38 3.29 12.02
CA THR A 152 -7.42 4.33 11.61
C THR A 152 -7.42 5.52 12.57
N GLU A 153 -8.60 5.97 13.00
CA GLU A 153 -8.73 7.11 13.92
C GLU A 153 -8.58 6.68 15.38
N GLY A 154 -9.16 5.54 15.75
CA GLY A 154 -9.18 5.02 17.11
C GLY A 154 -7.82 4.60 17.65
N TRP A 155 -6.89 4.17 16.79
CA TRP A 155 -5.54 3.76 17.19
C TRP A 155 -4.51 4.89 17.19
N GLN A 156 -4.81 6.06 16.62
CA GLN A 156 -3.89 7.20 16.65
C GLN A 156 -3.51 7.66 18.07
N PRO A 157 -4.43 7.72 19.05
CA PRO A 157 -4.09 8.01 20.44
C PRO A 157 -3.15 6.97 21.08
N ALA A 158 -3.13 5.74 20.55
CA ALA A 158 -2.30 4.64 21.01
C ALA A 158 -0.98 4.49 20.22
N GLY A 159 -0.64 5.48 19.37
CA GLY A 159 0.67 5.55 18.72
C GLY A 159 0.69 5.15 17.24
N LEU A 160 -0.44 4.73 16.65
CA LEU A 160 -0.52 4.50 15.21
C LEU A 160 -0.13 5.80 14.46
N PRO A 161 0.76 5.75 13.45
CA PRO A 161 1.17 6.94 12.72
C PRO A 161 -0.02 7.70 12.12
N LYS A 162 -0.01 9.03 12.18
CA LYS A 162 -1.11 9.87 11.66
C LYS A 162 -1.36 9.73 10.16
N SER A 163 -0.35 9.29 9.42
CA SER A 163 -0.45 9.00 7.99
C SER A 163 -0.94 7.58 7.69
N ALA A 164 -1.10 6.73 8.71
CA ALA A 164 -1.56 5.38 8.53
C ALA A 164 -3.03 5.33 8.09
N VAL A 165 -3.35 4.30 7.32
CA VAL A 165 -4.70 3.85 7.03
C VAL A 165 -4.75 2.35 7.33
N ALA A 166 -5.33 2.00 8.47
CA ALA A 166 -5.42 0.62 8.95
C ALA A 166 -6.45 -0.15 8.11
N PHE A 167 -6.07 -1.33 7.62
CA PHE A 167 -6.95 -2.15 6.78
C PHE A 167 -7.11 -3.60 7.28
N ALA A 168 -6.28 -4.03 8.23
CA ALA A 168 -6.35 -5.34 8.85
C ALA A 168 -5.68 -5.34 10.22
N SER A 169 -5.94 -6.37 11.03
CA SER A 169 -5.28 -6.60 12.31
C SER A 169 -4.87 -8.05 12.49
N ASP A 170 -3.88 -8.30 13.34
CA ASP A 170 -3.52 -9.64 13.82
C ASP A 170 -4.37 -10.08 15.01
N CYS A 171 -4.16 -11.29 15.54
CA CYS A 171 -4.91 -11.80 16.68
C CYS A 171 -4.56 -11.12 18.02
N MET A 172 -3.48 -10.33 18.07
CA MET A 172 -3.00 -9.62 19.25
C MET A 172 -3.42 -8.15 19.26
N GLY A 173 -4.06 -7.64 18.20
CA GLY A 173 -4.54 -6.26 18.10
C GLY A 173 -3.58 -5.30 17.38
N ASN A 174 -2.46 -5.80 16.85
CA ASN A 174 -1.56 -5.01 16.01
C ASN A 174 -2.23 -4.65 14.69
N GLN A 175 -1.82 -3.51 14.11
CA GLN A 175 -2.49 -2.91 12.95
C GLN A 175 -1.64 -3.04 11.70
N PHE A 176 -2.20 -3.63 10.64
CA PHE A 176 -1.66 -3.56 9.29
C PHE A 176 -2.20 -2.32 8.59
N TYR A 177 -1.32 -1.55 7.97
CA TYR A 177 -1.71 -0.27 7.39
C TYR A 177 -0.95 0.11 6.12
N PHE A 178 -1.54 1.02 5.34
CA PHE A 178 -0.89 1.75 4.26
C PHE A 178 -0.50 3.15 4.71
N ASP A 179 0.62 3.68 4.23
CA ASP A 179 1.10 5.02 4.60
C ASP A 179 0.76 6.05 3.52
N ARG A 180 -0.07 7.06 3.87
CA ARG A 180 -0.43 8.18 2.99
C ARG A 180 0.78 8.94 2.46
N LEU A 181 1.87 9.01 3.22
CA LEU A 181 3.06 9.79 2.85
C LEU A 181 3.91 9.08 1.80
N GLU A 182 3.79 7.77 1.66
CA GLU A 182 4.44 7.04 0.56
C GLU A 182 3.64 7.14 -0.75
N GLY A 183 2.54 7.89 -0.78
CA GLY A 183 1.73 8.16 -1.96
C GLY A 183 1.10 6.89 -2.52
N SER A 184 1.39 6.57 -3.79
CA SER A 184 0.90 5.36 -4.45
C SER A 184 1.72 4.10 -4.12
N SER A 185 2.63 4.16 -3.14
CA SER A 185 3.27 2.96 -2.59
C SER A 185 2.21 2.10 -1.93
N SER A 186 2.11 0.85 -2.36
CA SER A 186 1.20 -0.14 -1.79
C SER A 186 1.81 -0.92 -0.63
N ARG A 187 2.99 -0.48 -0.13
CA ARG A 187 3.73 -1.15 0.95
C ARG A 187 2.84 -1.36 2.17
N VAL A 188 2.89 -2.57 2.71
CA VAL A 188 2.18 -2.95 3.92
C VAL A 188 3.11 -2.79 5.11
N TRP A 189 2.65 -2.05 6.11
CA TRP A 189 3.32 -1.83 7.37
C TRP A 189 2.56 -2.54 8.49
N LEU A 190 3.29 -2.97 9.52
CA LEU A 190 2.72 -3.45 10.78
C LEU A 190 3.11 -2.48 11.88
N PHE A 191 2.10 -1.97 12.59
CA PHE A 191 2.25 -1.29 13.86
C PHE A 191 2.01 -2.28 15.00
N ASP A 192 3.08 -2.55 15.74
CA ASP A 192 3.06 -3.34 16.97
C ASP A 192 2.72 -2.42 18.14
N HIS A 193 1.52 -2.58 18.69
CA HIS A 193 0.99 -1.67 19.70
C HIS A 193 1.56 -1.95 21.10
N ASP A 194 2.06 -3.16 21.35
CA ASP A 194 2.67 -3.52 22.65
C ASP A 194 4.04 -2.87 22.80
N PHE A 195 4.79 -2.75 21.70
CA PHE A 195 6.14 -2.19 21.68
C PHE A 195 6.26 -0.83 21.00
N GLU A 196 5.15 -0.28 20.52
CA GLU A 196 5.09 0.96 19.72
C GLU A 196 6.08 0.95 18.53
N THR A 197 6.26 -0.21 17.90
CA THR A 197 7.19 -0.36 16.77
C THR A 197 6.47 -0.43 15.45
N VAL A 198 7.15 0.03 14.40
CA VAL A 198 6.66 0.00 13.03
C VAL A 198 7.67 -0.76 12.17
N LYS A 199 7.21 -1.75 11.41
CA LYS A 199 8.06 -2.49 10.45
C LYS A 199 7.33 -2.75 9.14
N PRO A 200 8.05 -2.74 7.99
CA PRO A 200 7.46 -3.15 6.73
C PRO A 200 7.28 -4.67 6.72
N VAL A 201 6.14 -5.16 6.24
CA VAL A 201 5.81 -6.60 6.16
C VAL A 201 5.47 -7.06 4.74
N GLY A 202 5.33 -6.13 3.79
CA GLY A 202 5.18 -6.45 2.37
C GLY A 202 5.53 -5.24 1.51
N THR A 203 6.14 -5.47 0.35
CA THR A 203 6.47 -4.39 -0.61
C THR A 203 5.22 -3.80 -1.28
N ASN A 204 4.16 -4.60 -1.37
CA ASN A 204 2.82 -4.22 -1.76
C ASN A 204 1.78 -5.18 -1.15
N PHE A 205 0.48 -4.94 -1.37
CA PHE A 205 -0.58 -5.80 -0.84
C PHE A 205 -0.52 -7.20 -1.45
N SER A 206 -0.28 -7.31 -2.76
CA SER A 206 -0.16 -8.61 -3.44
C SER A 206 0.97 -9.46 -2.85
N ALA A 207 2.17 -8.90 -2.70
CA ALA A 207 3.33 -9.59 -2.14
C ALA A 207 3.10 -10.02 -0.68
N TRP A 208 2.35 -9.23 0.09
CA TRP A 208 1.95 -9.59 1.45
C TRP A 208 0.98 -10.79 1.47
N ILE A 209 -0.02 -10.82 0.59
CA ILE A 209 -0.92 -11.99 0.44
C ILE A 209 -0.16 -13.21 -0.10
N GLU A 210 0.78 -13.02 -1.02
CA GLU A 210 1.62 -14.08 -1.58
C GLU A 210 2.50 -14.75 -0.50
N ALA A 211 3.00 -13.98 0.47
CA ALA A 211 3.74 -14.53 1.60
C ALA A 211 2.89 -15.54 2.40
N PHE A 212 1.63 -15.21 2.69
CA PHE A 212 0.70 -16.17 3.33
C PHE A 212 0.37 -17.37 2.44
N ASN A 213 0.21 -17.14 1.13
CA ASN A 213 -0.01 -18.23 0.17
C ASN A 213 1.21 -19.13 -0.03
N SER A 214 2.38 -18.76 0.48
CA SER A 214 3.61 -19.55 0.45
C SER A 214 3.84 -20.36 1.73
N LEU A 215 2.97 -20.20 2.74
CA LEU A 215 3.08 -20.95 3.98
C LEU A 215 2.77 -22.45 3.76
N PRO A 216 3.42 -23.35 4.50
CA PRO A 216 3.05 -24.77 4.54
C PRO A 216 1.65 -24.93 5.13
N ASP A 217 0.95 -26.01 4.80
CA ASP A 217 -0.32 -26.29 5.49
C ASP A 217 -0.06 -26.57 6.98
N ALA A 218 -1.06 -26.27 7.82
CA ALA A 218 -1.02 -26.64 9.23
C ALA A 218 -0.83 -28.15 9.36
N MET A 219 -0.05 -28.58 10.34
CA MET A 219 0.17 -30.01 10.58
C MET A 219 -1.18 -30.64 10.94
N SER A 220 -1.54 -31.77 10.32
CA SER A 220 -2.74 -32.49 10.76
C SER A 220 -2.48 -33.04 12.17
N GLU A 221 -3.39 -32.76 13.10
CA GLU A 221 -3.48 -33.49 14.37
C GLU A 221 -4.03 -34.88 14.03
N ASP A 222 -3.14 -35.81 13.65
CA ASP A 222 -3.44 -37.24 13.54
C ASP A 222 -3.57 -37.90 14.93
#